data_AF-A0A958RGG6-F1
#
_entry.id   AF-A0A958RGG6-F1
#
_cell.length_a   1.000
_cell.length_b   1.000
_cell.length_c   1.000
_cell.angle_alpha   90.00
_cell.angle_beta   90.00
_cell.angle_gamma   90.00
#
_symmetry.space_group_name_H-M   'P 1'
#
loop_
_entity.id
_entity.type
_entity.pdbx_description
1 polymer ?
#
loop_
_entity_poly.entity_id
_entity_poly.type
_entity_poly.pdbx_seq_one_letter_code
_entity_poly.pdbx_strand_id
1 'polypeptide(L)'
;MSLNGTYENELAFQADRRRATVEFIKIVSDLWYDKSIELVLFRNQLIDRNVSEILNLHEYAGEFVQKPISIFDSVEIAQAIKTLDLPPAKLDIGKLTYEFHLEDQKYSNATAFVANKLKDAKKNKDIKPKDVVLYGFGRIGRLVARELMTKTGKGSQLRLRAIVTRGAIDQTVLEKRASLLRNDSVHGDFSGTVIADVKNSALIINGTTVNIISANAPEDIDYTKYGINDALVIDNTGAFRDKEALSRHLKSKGVNKVLLTAPGKGVPNIVHGVNHLENNPDKVDIFSAASCTTNAITPILKAVEDTYGVVSGHLETIHAYTNDQNLVDN
;
A
#
# COMPACT_ATOMS: atom_id res chain seq x y z
N MET A 1 -45.84 13.88 -13.42
CA MET A 1 -45.59 12.79 -12.44
C MET A 1 -45.78 13.38 -11.05
N SER A 2 -46.53 12.74 -10.17
CA SER A 2 -46.69 13.23 -8.79
C SER A 2 -45.35 13.14 -8.06
N LEU A 3 -45.02 14.15 -7.25
CA LEU A 3 -43.78 14.20 -6.47
C LEU A 3 -43.54 12.93 -5.62
N ASN A 4 -44.63 12.31 -5.13
CA ASN A 4 -44.56 11.05 -4.38
C ASN A 4 -44.06 9.87 -5.22
N GLY A 5 -44.42 9.79 -6.50
CA GLY A 5 -43.94 8.72 -7.38
C GLY A 5 -42.43 8.83 -7.66
N THR A 6 -41.90 10.04 -7.68
CA THR A 6 -40.46 10.29 -7.90
C THR A 6 -39.63 9.88 -6.69
N TYR A 7 -40.04 10.28 -5.47
CA TYR A 7 -39.30 9.95 -4.25
C TYR A 7 -39.27 8.44 -3.95
N GLU A 8 -40.38 7.72 -4.17
CA GLU A 8 -40.40 6.26 -4.00
C GLU A 8 -39.45 5.56 -4.99
N ASN A 9 -39.36 6.04 -6.23
CA ASN A 9 -38.40 5.52 -7.21
C ASN A 9 -36.93 5.81 -6.80
N GLU A 10 -36.67 7.00 -6.24
CA GLU A 10 -35.34 7.36 -5.72
C GLU A 10 -34.94 6.45 -4.55
N LEU A 11 -35.86 6.18 -3.62
CA LEU A 11 -35.64 5.27 -2.50
C LEU A 11 -35.39 3.83 -2.98
N ALA A 12 -36.18 3.34 -3.95
CA ALA A 12 -35.99 2.02 -4.54
C ALA A 12 -34.62 1.91 -5.22
N PHE A 13 -34.25 2.91 -6.02
CA PHE A 13 -32.95 2.96 -6.69
C PHE A 13 -31.79 3.04 -5.69
N GLN A 14 -31.94 3.81 -4.61
CA GLN A 14 -30.96 3.85 -3.52
C GLN A 14 -30.79 2.48 -2.86
N ALA A 15 -31.90 1.76 -2.62
CA ALA A 15 -31.86 0.41 -2.06
C ALA A 15 -31.15 -0.59 -2.99
N ASP A 16 -31.39 -0.50 -4.30
CA ASP A 16 -30.69 -1.30 -5.32
C ASP A 16 -29.19 -1.00 -5.34
N ARG A 17 -28.79 0.28 -5.36
CA ARG A 17 -27.38 0.69 -5.30
C ARG A 17 -26.69 0.15 -4.06
N ARG A 18 -27.34 0.22 -2.89
CA ARG A 18 -26.78 -0.32 -1.63
C ARG A 18 -26.62 -1.84 -1.67
N ARG A 19 -27.59 -2.57 -2.22
CA ARG A 19 -27.48 -4.03 -2.41
C ARG A 19 -26.34 -4.41 -3.34
N ALA A 20 -26.23 -3.74 -4.49
CA ALA A 20 -25.11 -3.93 -5.42
C ALA A 20 -23.76 -3.61 -4.76
N THR A 21 -23.70 -2.59 -3.89
CA THR A 21 -22.47 -2.25 -3.15
C THR A 21 -22.07 -3.35 -2.16
N VAL A 22 -23.04 -3.97 -1.47
CA VAL A 22 -22.76 -5.10 -0.57
C VAL A 22 -22.22 -6.29 -1.36
N GLU A 23 -22.82 -6.60 -2.51
CA GLU A 23 -22.30 -7.63 -3.42
C GLU A 23 -20.88 -7.30 -3.90
N PHE A 24 -20.64 -6.05 -4.28
CA PHE A 24 -19.32 -5.57 -4.68
C PHE A 24 -18.27 -5.76 -3.58
N ILE A 25 -18.57 -5.35 -2.34
CA ILE A 25 -17.68 -5.51 -1.18
C ILE A 25 -17.38 -6.99 -0.94
N LYS A 26 -18.38 -7.87 -1.10
CA LYS A 26 -18.18 -9.32 -1.01
C LYS A 26 -17.20 -9.81 -2.08
N ILE A 27 -17.39 -9.42 -3.34
CA ILE A 27 -16.48 -9.81 -4.44
C ILE A 27 -15.06 -9.29 -4.20
N VAL A 28 -14.90 -8.03 -3.78
CA VAL A 28 -13.60 -7.44 -3.42
C VAL A 28 -12.91 -8.27 -2.33
N SER A 29 -13.66 -8.65 -1.29
CA SER A 29 -13.15 -9.45 -0.18
C SER A 29 -12.75 -10.86 -0.63
N ASP A 30 -13.60 -11.54 -1.40
CA ASP A 30 -13.32 -12.87 -1.95
C ASP A 30 -12.06 -12.84 -2.84
N LEU A 31 -11.93 -11.84 -3.73
CA LEU A 31 -10.75 -11.69 -4.59
C LEU A 31 -9.47 -11.48 -3.78
N TRP A 32 -9.53 -10.66 -2.74
CA TRP A 32 -8.39 -10.38 -1.87
C TRP A 32 -7.97 -11.62 -1.07
N TYR A 33 -8.91 -12.24 -0.36
CA TYR A 33 -8.64 -13.36 0.55
C TYR A 33 -8.51 -14.71 -0.15
N ASP A 34 -9.09 -14.92 -1.34
CA ASP A 34 -9.05 -16.20 -2.06
C ASP A 34 -8.11 -16.20 -3.26
N LYS A 35 -7.81 -15.04 -3.86
CA LYS A 35 -6.93 -14.95 -5.04
C LYS A 35 -5.74 -14.02 -4.88
N SER A 36 -5.62 -13.30 -3.75
CA SER A 36 -4.62 -12.24 -3.59
C SER A 36 -4.69 -11.20 -4.72
N ILE A 37 -5.90 -10.91 -5.18
CA ILE A 37 -6.18 -9.86 -6.15
C ILE A 37 -6.71 -8.64 -5.40
N GLU A 38 -5.93 -7.54 -5.40
CA GLU A 38 -6.34 -6.26 -4.85
C GLU A 38 -7.11 -5.47 -5.91
N LEU A 39 -8.37 -5.14 -5.63
CA LEU A 39 -9.12 -4.18 -6.43
C LEU A 39 -8.96 -2.77 -5.86
N VAL A 40 -8.70 -1.82 -6.75
CA VAL A 40 -8.70 -0.38 -6.46
C VAL A 40 -9.61 0.36 -7.44
N LEU A 41 -10.16 1.49 -7.04
CA LEU A 41 -10.98 2.37 -7.89
C LEU A 41 -10.23 3.68 -8.12
N PHE A 42 -9.63 3.87 -9.29
CA PHE A 42 -8.78 5.02 -9.59
C PHE A 42 -7.73 5.25 -8.51
N ARG A 43 -6.97 4.19 -8.20
CA ARG A 43 -5.97 4.10 -7.12
C ARG A 43 -6.50 4.15 -5.68
N ASN A 44 -7.80 4.39 -5.46
CA ASN A 44 -8.38 4.29 -4.11
C ASN A 44 -8.57 2.82 -3.73
N GLN A 45 -8.00 2.42 -2.60
CA GLN A 45 -8.15 1.07 -2.04
C GLN A 45 -9.62 0.74 -1.75
N LEU A 46 -10.09 -0.48 -2.03
CA LEU A 46 -11.49 -0.88 -1.82
C LEU A 46 -11.70 -1.84 -0.64
N ILE A 47 -10.67 -2.56 -0.23
CA ILE A 47 -10.75 -3.48 0.93
C ILE A 47 -11.00 -2.68 2.23
N ASP A 48 -11.72 -3.29 3.17
CA ASP A 48 -12.11 -2.74 4.47
C ASP A 48 -12.95 -1.45 4.43
N ARG A 49 -13.61 -1.16 3.30
CA ARG A 49 -14.54 -0.03 3.18
C ARG A 49 -15.99 -0.43 3.33
N ASN A 50 -16.77 0.48 3.90
CA ASN A 50 -18.22 0.33 4.03
C ASN A 50 -18.97 0.82 2.78
N VAL A 51 -20.28 0.53 2.73
CA VAL A 51 -21.14 0.87 1.58
C VAL A 51 -21.10 2.35 1.22
N SER A 52 -21.17 3.25 2.21
CA SER A 52 -21.20 4.68 1.98
C SER A 52 -19.87 5.18 1.40
N GLU A 53 -18.75 4.66 1.89
CA GLU A 53 -17.42 5.02 1.38
C GLU A 53 -17.23 4.58 -0.06
N ILE A 54 -17.66 3.36 -0.41
CA ILE A 54 -17.58 2.85 -1.79
C ILE A 54 -18.44 3.70 -2.73
N LEU A 55 -19.67 4.05 -2.32
CA LEU A 55 -20.55 4.89 -3.13
C LEU A 55 -19.96 6.30 -3.33
N ASN A 56 -19.40 6.92 -2.28
CA ASN A 56 -18.71 8.20 -2.40
C ASN A 56 -17.53 8.16 -3.37
N LEU A 57 -16.77 7.06 -3.40
CA LEU A 57 -15.68 6.90 -4.37
C LEU A 57 -16.20 6.81 -5.81
N HIS A 58 -17.37 6.21 -6.05
CA HIS A 58 -17.98 6.18 -7.38
C HIS A 58 -18.48 7.57 -7.81
N GLU A 59 -19.09 8.34 -6.90
CA GLU A 59 -19.49 9.71 -7.18
C GLU A 59 -18.27 10.58 -7.53
N TYR A 60 -17.21 10.52 -6.73
CA TYR A 60 -15.95 11.23 -6.98
C TYR A 60 -15.31 10.83 -8.33
N ALA A 61 -15.33 9.54 -8.66
CA ALA A 61 -14.84 9.06 -9.94
C ALA A 61 -15.64 9.61 -11.13
N GLY A 62 -16.96 9.73 -10.99
CA GLY A 62 -17.84 10.31 -12.00
C GLY A 62 -17.49 11.77 -12.31
N GLU A 63 -17.18 12.57 -11.27
CA GLU A 63 -16.75 13.96 -11.43
C GLU A 63 -15.40 14.09 -12.14
N PHE A 64 -14.43 13.23 -11.80
CA PHE A 64 -13.08 13.28 -12.35
C PHE A 64 -12.99 12.80 -13.80
N VAL A 65 -13.68 11.70 -14.13
CA VAL A 65 -13.55 11.03 -15.43
C VAL A 65 -14.56 11.57 -16.46
N GLN A 66 -15.50 12.42 -16.02
CA GLN A 66 -16.61 12.98 -16.81
C GLN A 66 -17.52 11.92 -17.48
N LYS A 67 -17.35 10.64 -17.11
CA LYS A 67 -18.20 9.53 -17.52
C LYS A 67 -18.56 8.75 -16.25
N PRO A 68 -19.83 8.76 -15.80
CA PRO A 68 -20.21 8.15 -14.55
C PRO A 68 -20.01 6.63 -14.64
N ILE A 69 -19.23 6.08 -13.71
CA ILE A 69 -19.12 4.64 -13.50
C ILE A 69 -20.09 4.27 -12.40
N SER A 70 -21.13 3.53 -12.74
CA SER A 70 -22.10 3.09 -11.75
C SER A 70 -21.54 1.94 -10.92
N ILE A 71 -22.09 1.75 -9.72
CA ILE A 71 -21.75 0.59 -8.90
C ILE A 71 -22.10 -0.74 -9.60
N PHE A 72 -23.14 -0.74 -10.44
CA PHE A 72 -23.56 -1.92 -11.19
C PHE A 72 -22.51 -2.34 -12.22
N ASP A 73 -21.90 -1.38 -12.91
CA ASP A 73 -20.81 -1.63 -13.86
C ASP A 73 -19.59 -2.23 -13.14
N SER A 74 -19.25 -1.67 -11.97
CA SER A 74 -18.17 -2.20 -11.13
C SER A 74 -18.47 -3.63 -10.64
N VAL A 75 -19.72 -3.95 -10.29
CA VAL A 75 -20.12 -5.33 -9.94
C VAL A 75 -19.93 -6.27 -11.13
N GLU A 76 -20.36 -5.87 -12.33
CA GLU A 76 -20.24 -6.68 -13.54
C GLU A 76 -18.77 -7.04 -13.83
N ILE A 77 -17.89 -6.04 -13.82
CA ILE A 77 -16.46 -6.24 -14.07
C ILE A 77 -15.79 -7.04 -12.95
N ALA A 78 -16.14 -6.78 -11.68
CA ALA A 78 -15.60 -7.52 -10.55
C ALA A 78 -16.00 -9.00 -10.60
N GLN A 79 -17.24 -9.30 -11.00
CA GLN A 79 -17.71 -10.66 -11.16
C GLN A 79 -16.98 -11.37 -12.31
N ALA A 80 -16.72 -10.68 -13.43
CA ALA A 80 -15.86 -11.19 -14.51
C ALA A 80 -14.43 -11.51 -14.03
N ILE A 81 -13.82 -10.63 -13.23
CA ILE A 81 -12.49 -10.89 -12.63
C ILE A 81 -12.55 -12.12 -11.70
N LYS A 82 -13.61 -12.23 -10.90
CA LYS A 82 -13.81 -13.34 -9.96
C LYS A 82 -13.99 -14.69 -10.66
N THR A 83 -14.64 -14.75 -11.81
CA THR A 83 -14.84 -16.01 -12.55
C THR A 83 -13.58 -16.47 -13.29
N LEU A 84 -12.73 -15.53 -13.72
CA LEU A 84 -11.48 -15.85 -14.40
C LEU A 84 -10.41 -16.39 -13.45
N ASP A 85 -9.62 -17.33 -13.95
CA ASP A 85 -8.41 -17.80 -13.28
C ASP A 85 -7.27 -16.81 -13.56
N LEU A 86 -7.12 -15.82 -12.68
CA LEU A 86 -6.11 -14.78 -12.75
C LEU A 86 -5.09 -14.95 -11.62
N PRO A 87 -3.80 -14.71 -11.87
CA PRO A 87 -2.78 -14.74 -10.82
C PRO A 87 -2.96 -13.57 -9.84
N PRO A 88 -2.29 -13.61 -8.67
CA PRO A 88 -2.23 -12.47 -7.76
C PRO A 88 -1.85 -11.17 -8.49
N ALA A 89 -2.65 -10.12 -8.28
CA ALA A 89 -2.51 -8.88 -9.04
C ALA A 89 -3.11 -7.69 -8.29
N LYS A 90 -2.75 -6.48 -8.70
CA LYS A 90 -3.44 -5.24 -8.34
C LYS A 90 -4.12 -4.69 -9.57
N LEU A 91 -5.45 -4.61 -9.54
CA LEU A 91 -6.27 -4.22 -10.68
C LEU A 91 -7.05 -2.95 -10.35
N ASP A 92 -6.97 -1.96 -11.24
CA ASP A 92 -7.79 -0.76 -11.14
C ASP A 92 -9.12 -1.00 -11.86
N ILE A 93 -10.17 -1.27 -11.08
CA ILE A 93 -11.49 -1.57 -11.61
C ILE A 93 -12.13 -0.34 -12.25
N GLY A 94 -11.85 0.87 -11.75
CA GLY A 94 -12.34 2.10 -12.36
C GLY A 94 -11.85 2.24 -13.79
N LYS A 95 -10.56 1.99 -13.99
CA LYS A 95 -9.96 1.98 -15.33
C LYS A 95 -10.55 0.88 -16.22
N LEU A 96 -10.70 -0.34 -15.71
CA LEU A 96 -11.28 -1.45 -16.48
C LEU A 96 -12.72 -1.15 -16.91
N THR A 97 -13.54 -0.63 -16.00
CA THR A 97 -14.92 -0.26 -16.28
C THR A 97 -15.01 0.91 -17.26
N TYR A 98 -14.15 1.93 -17.11
CA TYR A 98 -14.06 3.03 -18.07
C TYR A 98 -13.71 2.55 -19.48
N GLU A 99 -12.70 1.70 -19.61
CA GLU A 99 -12.28 1.14 -20.89
C GLU A 99 -13.34 0.22 -21.50
N PHE A 100 -14.04 -0.58 -20.68
CA PHE A 100 -15.17 -1.39 -21.13
C PHE A 100 -16.26 -0.52 -21.78
N HIS A 101 -16.60 0.60 -21.14
CA HIS A 101 -17.57 1.57 -21.67
C HIS A 101 -17.07 2.34 -22.90
N LEU A 102 -15.75 2.43 -23.13
CA LEU A 102 -15.19 3.04 -24.35
C LEU A 102 -15.14 2.06 -25.52
N GLU A 103 -14.92 0.78 -25.24
CA GLU A 103 -14.90 -0.30 -26.21
C GLU A 103 -16.30 -0.92 -26.42
N ASP A 104 -17.36 -0.13 -26.20
CA ASP A 104 -18.75 -0.57 -26.30
C ASP A 104 -19.02 -1.23 -27.67
N GLN A 105 -19.78 -2.34 -27.66
CA GLN A 105 -20.04 -3.24 -28.79
C GLN A 105 -18.87 -4.07 -29.33
N LYS A 106 -17.62 -3.89 -28.85
CA LYS A 106 -16.48 -4.71 -29.30
C LYS A 106 -16.45 -6.11 -28.66
N TYR A 107 -17.02 -6.25 -27.47
CA TYR A 107 -17.10 -7.52 -26.73
C TYR A 107 -18.55 -7.85 -26.41
N SER A 108 -18.86 -9.13 -26.34
CA SER A 108 -20.21 -9.62 -26.05
C SER A 108 -20.65 -9.42 -24.60
N ASN A 109 -19.70 -9.32 -23.66
CA ASN A 109 -19.94 -9.14 -22.22
C ASN A 109 -18.63 -8.76 -21.49
N ALA A 110 -18.75 -8.35 -20.22
CA ALA A 110 -17.61 -8.01 -19.36
C ALA A 110 -16.56 -9.14 -19.24
N THR A 111 -16.97 -10.41 -19.17
CA THR A 111 -16.04 -11.54 -19.06
C THR A 111 -15.11 -11.65 -20.28
N ALA A 112 -15.66 -11.52 -21.48
CA ALA A 112 -14.88 -11.52 -22.72
C ALA A 112 -13.90 -10.33 -22.77
N PHE A 113 -14.34 -9.15 -22.34
CA PHE A 113 -13.49 -7.96 -22.23
C PHE A 113 -12.32 -8.19 -21.25
N VAL A 114 -12.61 -8.58 -20.00
CA VAL A 114 -11.59 -8.79 -18.96
C VAL A 114 -10.62 -9.90 -19.36
N ALA A 115 -11.11 -11.00 -19.93
CA ALA A 115 -10.26 -12.10 -20.40
C ALA A 115 -9.29 -11.64 -21.51
N ASN A 116 -9.76 -10.79 -22.43
CA ASN A 116 -8.90 -10.23 -23.48
C ASN A 116 -7.88 -9.24 -22.89
N LYS A 117 -8.35 -8.31 -22.06
CA LYS A 117 -7.53 -7.24 -21.48
C LYS A 117 -6.42 -7.79 -20.58
N LEU A 118 -6.71 -8.85 -19.83
CA LEU A 118 -5.82 -9.45 -18.84
C LEU A 118 -5.17 -10.76 -19.34
N LYS A 119 -5.24 -11.08 -20.63
CA LYS A 119 -4.72 -12.34 -21.21
C LYS A 119 -3.24 -12.61 -20.88
N ASP A 120 -2.46 -11.55 -20.75
CA ASP A 120 -1.02 -11.61 -20.49
C ASP A 120 -0.68 -11.70 -19.00
N ALA A 121 -1.67 -11.64 -18.09
CA ALA A 121 -1.44 -11.66 -16.64
C ALA A 121 -0.65 -12.91 -16.20
N LYS A 122 -0.93 -14.06 -16.81
CA LYS A 122 -0.26 -15.35 -16.52
C LYS A 122 1.19 -15.44 -17.00
N LYS A 123 1.69 -14.45 -17.75
CA LYS A 123 3.10 -14.44 -18.18
C LYS A 123 4.06 -14.06 -17.04
N ASN A 124 3.53 -13.49 -15.95
CA ASN A 124 4.34 -13.10 -14.80
C ASN A 124 4.58 -14.30 -13.88
N LYS A 125 5.73 -14.28 -13.18
CA LYS A 125 6.09 -15.30 -12.19
C LYS A 125 5.22 -15.17 -10.94
N ASP A 126 5.01 -16.28 -10.26
CA ASP A 126 4.36 -16.28 -8.95
C ASP A 126 5.12 -15.42 -7.95
N ILE A 127 4.36 -14.71 -7.12
CA ILE A 127 4.92 -13.88 -6.04
C ILE A 127 5.38 -14.81 -4.93
N LYS A 128 6.69 -14.75 -4.61
CA LYS A 128 7.23 -15.38 -3.42
C LYS A 128 7.04 -14.45 -2.23
N PRO A 129 6.48 -14.92 -1.10
CA PRO A 129 6.35 -14.10 0.09
C PRO A 129 7.72 -13.59 0.53
N LYS A 130 7.79 -12.31 0.91
CA LYS A 130 9.02 -11.68 1.38
C LYS A 130 8.83 -11.24 2.82
N ASP A 131 9.72 -11.69 3.70
CA ASP A 131 9.75 -11.19 5.07
C ASP A 131 10.26 -9.76 5.09
N VAL A 132 9.63 -8.92 5.89
CA VAL A 132 9.96 -7.51 6.06
C VAL A 132 10.36 -7.27 7.50
N VAL A 133 11.48 -6.56 7.65
CA VAL A 133 11.97 -6.04 8.93
C VAL A 133 11.95 -4.52 8.86
N LEU A 134 11.30 -3.87 9.82
CA LEU A 134 11.35 -2.42 9.94
C LEU A 134 12.51 -2.04 10.86
N TYR A 135 13.53 -1.40 10.33
CA TYR A 135 14.61 -0.86 11.15
C TYR A 135 14.25 0.56 11.57
N GLY A 136 13.84 0.71 12.82
CA GLY A 136 13.21 1.91 13.37
C GLY A 136 11.69 1.76 13.51
N PHE A 137 11.14 2.37 14.56
CA PHE A 137 9.71 2.42 14.86
C PHE A 137 9.21 3.83 15.20
N GLY A 138 9.77 4.80 14.46
CA GLY A 138 9.37 6.20 14.48
C GLY A 138 8.05 6.42 13.72
N ARG A 139 7.82 7.66 13.25
CA ARG A 139 6.60 8.02 12.50
C ARG A 139 6.43 7.15 11.25
N ILE A 140 7.44 7.11 10.38
CA ILE A 140 7.39 6.35 9.12
C ILE A 140 7.29 4.85 9.39
N GLY A 141 8.10 4.31 10.31
CA GLY A 141 8.03 2.88 10.66
C GLY A 141 6.65 2.44 11.14
N ARG A 142 5.94 3.25 11.94
CA ARG A 142 4.57 2.92 12.35
C ARG A 142 3.58 2.98 11.20
N LEU A 143 3.67 3.96 10.31
CA LEU A 143 2.79 4.03 9.13
C LEU A 143 3.03 2.86 8.17
N VAL A 144 4.28 2.50 7.91
CA VAL A 144 4.62 1.31 7.10
C VAL A 144 4.11 0.04 7.78
N ALA A 145 4.24 -0.08 9.11
CA ALA A 145 3.67 -1.23 9.83
C ALA A 145 2.15 -1.30 9.68
N ARG A 146 1.42 -0.18 9.82
CA ARG A 146 -0.03 -0.14 9.60
C ARG A 146 -0.39 -0.63 8.20
N GLU A 147 0.27 -0.09 7.18
CA GLU A 147 0.04 -0.47 5.78
C GLU A 147 0.32 -1.96 5.52
N LEU A 148 1.45 -2.48 6.01
CA LEU A 148 1.81 -3.90 5.85
C LEU A 148 0.78 -4.80 6.53
N MET A 149 0.34 -4.46 7.74
CA MET A 149 -0.59 -5.28 8.50
C MET A 149 -2.00 -5.27 7.89
N THR A 150 -2.46 -4.14 7.36
CA THR A 150 -3.73 -4.06 6.60
C THR A 150 -3.64 -4.82 5.27
N LYS A 151 -2.47 -4.83 4.62
CA LYS A 151 -2.26 -5.46 3.29
C LYS A 151 -1.72 -6.88 3.34
N THR A 152 -1.82 -7.57 4.48
CA THR A 152 -1.30 -8.94 4.62
C THR A 152 -2.02 -9.92 3.68
N GLY A 153 -3.34 -9.79 3.50
CA GLY A 153 -4.13 -10.70 2.66
C GLY A 153 -3.92 -12.17 3.03
N LYS A 154 -3.60 -13.03 2.06
CA LYS A 154 -3.21 -14.43 2.28
C LYS A 154 -1.80 -14.63 2.89
N GLY A 155 -1.06 -13.55 3.15
CA GLY A 155 0.36 -13.62 3.51
C GLY A 155 1.28 -14.00 2.34
N SER A 156 0.80 -13.86 1.10
CA SER A 156 1.52 -14.20 -0.12
C SER A 156 2.52 -13.13 -0.57
N GLN A 157 2.47 -11.93 0.02
CA GLN A 157 3.27 -10.77 -0.37
C GLN A 157 4.30 -10.40 0.73
N LEU A 158 4.30 -9.15 1.17
CA LEU A 158 5.18 -8.63 2.21
C LEU A 158 4.65 -9.03 3.59
N ARG A 159 5.48 -9.66 4.40
CA ARG A 159 5.13 -10.13 5.75
C ARG A 159 5.95 -9.38 6.78
N LEU A 160 5.32 -8.53 7.58
CA LEU A 160 6.01 -7.88 8.68
C LEU A 160 6.38 -8.93 9.75
N ARG A 161 7.68 -9.15 9.99
CA ARG A 161 8.17 -10.20 10.91
C ARG A 161 8.92 -9.65 12.11
N ALA A 162 9.54 -8.49 11.95
CA ALA A 162 10.28 -7.85 13.02
C ALA A 162 10.32 -6.33 12.89
N ILE A 163 10.48 -5.67 14.04
CA ILE A 163 10.73 -4.25 14.18
C ILE A 163 11.95 -4.08 15.08
N VAL A 164 12.96 -3.34 14.61
CA VAL A 164 14.17 -3.07 15.36
C VAL A 164 14.10 -1.69 16.02
N THR A 165 14.45 -1.63 17.30
CA THR A 165 14.55 -0.39 18.08
C THR A 165 15.86 -0.36 18.87
N ARG A 166 16.16 0.78 19.51
CA ARG A 166 17.29 0.91 20.46
C ARG A 166 16.78 0.85 21.89
N GLY A 167 17.63 0.38 22.81
CA GLY A 167 17.36 0.34 24.24
C GLY A 167 16.70 -0.96 24.71
N ALA A 168 16.43 -1.05 26.01
CA ALA A 168 15.82 -2.25 26.59
C ALA A 168 14.41 -2.50 26.05
N ILE A 169 14.05 -3.78 25.91
CA ILE A 169 12.69 -4.21 25.57
C ILE A 169 12.08 -4.74 26.87
N ASP A 170 11.44 -3.83 27.61
CA ASP A 170 10.66 -4.17 28.78
C ASP A 170 9.16 -4.01 28.51
N GLN A 171 8.34 -4.38 29.48
CA GLN A 171 6.88 -4.28 29.40
C GLN A 171 6.41 -2.85 29.09
N THR A 172 7.00 -1.85 29.72
CA THR A 172 6.63 -0.44 29.54
C THR A 172 6.93 0.02 28.10
N VAL A 173 8.09 -0.36 27.57
CA VAL A 173 8.49 -0.04 26.20
C VAL A 173 7.57 -0.72 25.20
N LEU A 174 7.29 -2.02 25.36
CA LEU A 174 6.39 -2.75 24.47
C LEU A 174 4.98 -2.18 24.46
N GLU A 175 4.42 -1.89 25.63
CA GLU A 175 3.10 -1.27 25.74
C GLU A 175 3.06 0.12 25.11
N LYS A 176 4.13 0.91 25.29
CA LYS A 176 4.26 2.20 24.60
C LYS A 176 4.29 2.03 23.08
N ARG A 177 5.02 1.04 22.55
CA ARG A 177 5.05 0.76 21.09
C ARG A 177 3.70 0.30 20.57
N ALA A 178 3.01 -0.56 21.32
CA ALA A 178 1.66 -1.01 20.99
C ALA A 178 0.68 0.18 20.97
N SER A 179 0.71 1.03 22.00
CA SER A 179 -0.15 2.21 22.10
C SER A 179 0.09 3.22 20.97
N LEU A 180 1.35 3.50 20.63
CA LEU A 180 1.70 4.40 19.51
C LEU A 180 1.34 3.83 18.13
N LEU A 181 1.23 2.50 18.01
CA LEU A 181 0.71 1.88 16.80
C LEU A 181 -0.82 1.96 16.75
N ARG A 182 -1.50 1.76 17.89
CA ARG A 182 -2.96 1.86 18.01
C ARG A 182 -3.48 3.27 17.75
N ASN A 183 -2.83 4.28 18.32
CA ASN A 183 -3.33 5.65 18.30
C ASN A 183 -2.39 6.57 17.52
N ASP A 184 -2.91 7.29 16.54
CA ASP A 184 -2.17 8.31 15.78
C ASP A 184 -2.98 9.59 15.67
N SER A 185 -2.42 10.74 16.07
CA SER A 185 -3.15 12.01 16.13
C SER A 185 -3.58 12.56 14.76
N VAL A 186 -2.94 12.13 13.67
CA VAL A 186 -3.25 12.62 12.31
C VAL A 186 -4.02 11.57 11.52
N HIS A 187 -3.63 10.30 11.64
CA HIS A 187 -4.21 9.20 10.87
C HIS A 187 -5.29 8.43 11.64
N GLY A 188 -5.61 8.84 12.86
CA GLY A 188 -6.59 8.20 13.72
C GLY A 188 -6.15 6.83 14.23
N ASP A 189 -7.14 6.08 14.71
CA ASP A 189 -6.93 4.77 15.29
C ASP A 189 -6.57 3.73 14.22
N PHE A 190 -5.72 2.78 14.59
CA PHE A 190 -5.42 1.64 13.75
C PHE A 190 -6.64 0.70 13.71
N SER A 191 -7.14 0.42 12.52
CA SER A 191 -8.24 -0.51 12.25
C SER A 191 -7.81 -1.97 12.41
N GLY A 192 -7.43 -2.36 13.64
CA GLY A 192 -6.94 -3.69 13.95
C GLY A 192 -6.62 -3.88 15.43
N THR A 193 -6.13 -5.07 15.79
CA THR A 193 -5.73 -5.39 17.17
C THR A 193 -4.22 -5.30 17.32
N VAL A 194 -3.75 -4.78 18.45
CA VAL A 194 -2.33 -4.72 18.80
C VAL A 194 -2.18 -5.07 20.28
N ILE A 195 -1.55 -6.19 20.58
CA ILE A 195 -1.32 -6.68 21.94
C ILE A 195 0.19 -6.78 22.18
N ALA A 196 0.66 -6.31 23.33
CA ALA A 196 2.04 -6.50 23.75
C ALA A 196 2.24 -7.92 24.32
N ASP A 197 3.18 -8.68 23.76
CA ASP A 197 3.60 -9.97 24.27
C ASP A 197 4.99 -9.84 24.90
N VAL A 198 5.00 -9.55 26.19
CA VAL A 198 6.22 -9.33 26.98
C VAL A 198 7.09 -10.59 27.04
N LYS A 199 6.46 -11.77 27.12
CA LYS A 199 7.19 -13.04 27.28
C LYS A 199 8.07 -13.34 26.06
N ASN A 200 7.56 -13.01 24.87
CA ASN A 200 8.26 -13.26 23.61
C ASN A 200 8.92 -12.01 23.02
N SER A 201 8.94 -10.88 23.75
CA SER A 201 9.45 -9.60 23.24
C SER A 201 8.84 -9.22 21.88
N ALA A 202 7.52 -9.32 21.76
CA ALA A 202 6.81 -9.16 20.49
C ALA A 202 5.55 -8.30 20.60
N LEU A 203 5.05 -7.86 19.44
CA LEU A 203 3.69 -7.35 19.29
C LEU A 203 2.88 -8.38 18.51
N ILE A 204 1.67 -8.68 19.00
CA ILE A 204 0.69 -9.47 18.26
C ILE A 204 -0.24 -8.49 17.56
N ILE A 205 -0.07 -8.33 16.25
CA ILE A 205 -0.84 -7.39 15.42
C ILE A 205 -1.77 -8.20 14.52
N ASN A 206 -3.09 -7.99 14.63
CA ASN A 206 -4.10 -8.77 13.91
C ASN A 206 -3.87 -10.29 14.03
N GLY A 207 -3.47 -10.76 15.21
CA GLY A 207 -3.16 -12.17 15.48
C GLY A 207 -1.80 -12.66 14.97
N THR A 208 -1.02 -11.82 14.27
CA THR A 208 0.31 -12.17 13.74
C THR A 208 1.43 -11.67 14.66
N THR A 209 2.41 -12.53 14.94
CA THR A 209 3.57 -12.17 15.76
C THR A 209 4.58 -11.33 15.00
N VAL A 210 4.89 -10.15 15.52
CA VAL A 210 5.96 -9.26 15.06
C VAL A 210 6.99 -9.09 16.18
N ASN A 211 8.19 -9.62 15.98
CA ASN A 211 9.26 -9.57 16.98
C ASN A 211 9.76 -8.14 17.16
N ILE A 212 9.92 -7.69 18.41
CA ILE A 212 10.64 -6.46 18.71
C ILE A 212 12.08 -6.84 19.04
N ILE A 213 13.02 -6.28 18.31
CA ILE A 213 14.44 -6.58 18.43
C ILE A 213 15.17 -5.32 18.87
N SER A 214 16.09 -5.46 19.83
CA SER A 214 16.95 -4.37 20.26
C SER A 214 18.33 -4.53 19.65
N ALA A 215 18.84 -3.47 19.02
CA ALA A 215 20.18 -3.45 18.47
C ALA A 215 20.76 -2.04 18.47
N ASN A 216 22.08 -1.95 18.63
CA ASN A 216 22.81 -0.69 18.54
C ASN A 216 23.31 -0.44 17.11
N ALA A 217 23.83 -1.48 16.46
CA ALA A 217 24.25 -1.44 15.07
C ALA A 217 23.46 -2.44 14.19
N PRO A 218 23.29 -2.13 12.88
CA PRO A 218 22.64 -3.03 11.92
C PRO A 218 23.22 -4.45 11.91
N GLU A 219 24.55 -4.55 11.81
CA GLU A 219 25.31 -5.79 11.61
C GLU A 219 25.32 -6.72 12.83
N ASP A 220 24.84 -6.27 13.99
CA ASP A 220 24.81 -7.06 15.23
C ASP A 220 23.70 -8.12 15.23
N ILE A 221 22.72 -8.00 14.32
CA ILE A 221 21.49 -8.77 14.37
C ILE A 221 21.61 -10.07 13.56
N ASP A 222 21.14 -11.15 14.17
CA ASP A 222 20.96 -12.44 13.51
C ASP A 222 19.47 -12.75 13.37
N TYR A 223 18.89 -12.42 12.21
CA TYR A 223 17.45 -12.59 11.96
C TYR A 223 17.05 -14.06 11.79
N THR A 224 17.99 -14.96 11.50
CA THR A 224 17.68 -16.39 11.30
C THR A 224 17.20 -17.05 12.59
N LYS A 225 17.57 -16.50 13.76
CA LYS A 225 17.06 -16.91 15.07
C LYS A 225 15.54 -16.74 15.21
N TYR A 226 14.95 -15.86 14.41
CA TYR A 226 13.50 -15.58 14.36
C TYR A 226 12.82 -16.27 13.16
N GLY A 227 13.53 -17.17 12.47
CA GLY A 227 13.04 -17.84 11.25
C GLY A 227 12.88 -16.89 10.07
N ILE A 228 13.72 -15.84 10.00
CA ILE A 228 13.76 -14.87 8.91
C ILE A 228 15.08 -15.06 8.17
N ASN A 229 15.02 -15.53 6.93
CA ASN A 229 16.21 -15.94 6.16
C ASN A 229 16.44 -15.13 4.88
N ASP A 230 15.44 -14.36 4.44
CA ASP A 230 15.46 -13.65 3.16
C ASP A 230 14.73 -12.30 3.28
N ALA A 231 15.09 -11.49 4.28
CA ALA A 231 14.38 -10.26 4.60
C ALA A 231 14.68 -9.10 3.64
N LEU A 232 13.64 -8.32 3.38
CA LEU A 232 13.75 -6.91 3.02
C LEU A 232 13.79 -6.09 4.32
N VAL A 233 14.93 -5.44 4.60
CA VAL A 233 15.04 -4.47 5.68
C VAL A 233 14.60 -3.11 5.16
N ILE A 234 13.61 -2.50 5.79
CA ILE A 234 13.19 -1.12 5.52
C ILE A 234 13.80 -0.23 6.60
N ASP A 235 14.85 0.52 6.23
CA ASP A 235 15.45 1.52 7.10
C ASP A 235 14.60 2.78 7.10
N ASN A 236 13.91 2.99 8.22
CA ASN A 236 13.08 4.15 8.47
C ASN A 236 13.62 5.02 9.63
N THR A 237 14.88 4.80 10.02
CA THR A 237 15.56 5.64 11.01
C THR A 237 16.06 6.94 10.41
N GLY A 238 16.44 6.92 9.13
CA GLY A 238 17.08 8.04 8.45
C GLY A 238 18.50 8.35 8.96
N ALA A 239 19.06 7.52 9.83
CA ALA A 239 20.41 7.69 10.38
C ALA A 239 21.50 7.26 9.38
N PHE A 240 21.19 6.33 8.49
CA PHE A 240 22.08 5.84 7.44
C PHE A 240 21.54 6.30 6.09
N ARG A 241 22.33 7.06 5.33
CA ARG A 241 21.87 7.70 4.08
C ARG A 241 22.79 7.48 2.88
N ASP A 242 23.94 6.84 3.05
CA ASP A 242 24.85 6.49 1.98
C ASP A 242 24.95 4.97 1.81
N LYS A 243 25.46 4.55 0.65
CA LYS A 243 25.58 3.14 0.28
C LYS A 243 26.42 2.36 1.30
N GLU A 244 27.52 2.92 1.76
CA GLU A 244 28.46 2.30 2.68
C GLU A 244 27.78 1.99 4.03
N ALA A 245 27.08 2.96 4.60
CA ALA A 245 26.35 2.81 5.85
C ALA A 245 25.17 1.84 5.72
N LEU A 246 24.41 1.92 4.62
CA LEU A 246 23.28 1.00 4.36
C LEU A 246 23.75 -0.44 4.13
N SER A 247 24.94 -0.63 3.54
CA SER A 247 25.52 -1.96 3.31
C SER A 247 25.80 -2.74 4.60
N ARG A 248 25.80 -2.06 5.76
CA ARG A 248 25.92 -2.71 7.06
C ARG A 248 24.75 -3.65 7.35
N HIS A 249 23.53 -3.29 6.94
CA HIS A 249 22.35 -4.17 7.07
C HIS A 249 22.52 -5.49 6.31
N LEU A 250 23.21 -5.47 5.16
CA LEU A 250 23.46 -6.68 4.37
C LEU A 250 24.45 -7.64 5.04
N LYS A 251 25.21 -7.19 6.05
CA LYS A 251 26.10 -8.06 6.83
C LYS A 251 25.33 -8.89 7.87
N SER A 252 24.11 -8.47 8.22
CA SER A 252 23.26 -9.15 9.19
C SER A 252 22.70 -10.44 8.58
N LYS A 253 22.73 -11.53 9.36
CA LYS A 253 22.26 -12.83 8.87
C LYS A 253 20.76 -12.80 8.64
N GLY A 254 20.32 -13.32 7.49
CA GLY A 254 18.91 -13.37 7.10
C GLY A 254 18.41 -12.13 6.36
N VAL A 255 19.27 -11.14 6.08
CA VAL A 255 18.96 -9.99 5.22
C VAL A 255 19.33 -10.28 3.78
N ASN A 256 18.47 -9.87 2.85
CA ASN A 256 18.73 -9.96 1.42
C ASN A 256 18.72 -8.59 0.73
N LYS A 257 17.82 -7.68 1.12
CA LYS A 257 17.72 -6.35 0.51
C LYS A 257 17.47 -5.27 1.55
N VAL A 258 17.80 -4.03 1.18
CA VAL A 258 17.63 -2.83 2.01
C VAL A 258 16.88 -1.76 1.22
N LEU A 259 15.80 -1.26 1.80
CA LEU A 259 15.05 -0.10 1.32
C LEU A 259 15.18 1.05 2.32
N LEU A 260 15.71 2.19 1.89
CA LEU A 260 15.74 3.42 2.68
C LEU A 260 14.47 4.26 2.43
N THR A 261 13.80 4.74 3.48
CA THR A 261 12.61 5.61 3.36
C THR A 261 12.93 7.12 3.32
N ALA A 262 14.11 7.47 2.80
CA ALA A 262 14.63 8.82 2.68
C ALA A 262 15.62 8.89 1.50
N PRO A 263 15.99 10.07 1.00
CA PRO A 263 16.96 10.19 -0.09
C PRO A 263 18.28 9.50 0.21
N GLY A 264 18.70 8.60 -0.68
CA GLY A 264 19.94 7.84 -0.55
C GLY A 264 21.05 8.38 -1.44
N LYS A 265 22.28 8.42 -0.93
CA LYS A 265 23.51 8.77 -1.67
C LYS A 265 24.18 7.50 -2.19
N GLY A 266 24.55 7.48 -3.47
CA GLY A 266 25.22 6.32 -4.09
C GLY A 266 24.31 5.10 -4.30
N VAL A 267 23.00 5.25 -4.13
CA VAL A 267 21.98 4.21 -4.35
C VAL A 267 20.84 4.77 -5.21
N PRO A 268 20.11 3.95 -5.99
CA PRO A 268 19.01 4.44 -6.80
C PRO A 268 17.88 4.97 -5.93
N ASN A 269 17.44 6.21 -6.21
CA ASN A 269 16.25 6.81 -5.63
C ASN A 269 15.08 6.52 -6.58
N ILE A 270 14.18 5.64 -6.16
CA ILE A 270 13.09 5.11 -6.96
C ILE A 270 11.81 5.85 -6.61
N VAL A 271 11.22 6.48 -7.62
CA VAL A 271 9.87 7.08 -7.55
C VAL A 271 8.94 6.18 -8.36
N HIS A 272 8.01 5.55 -7.65
CA HIS A 272 7.06 4.63 -8.26
C HIS A 272 6.17 5.37 -9.28
N GLY A 273 5.99 4.79 -10.47
CA GLY A 273 5.30 5.45 -11.58
C GLY A 273 6.16 6.40 -12.43
N VAL A 274 7.40 6.68 -12.04
CA VAL A 274 8.32 7.55 -12.79
C VAL A 274 9.49 6.74 -13.36
N ASN A 275 10.42 6.28 -12.52
CA ASN A 275 11.66 5.62 -12.93
C ASN A 275 11.78 4.16 -12.42
N HIS A 276 10.73 3.64 -11.79
CA HIS A 276 10.69 2.26 -11.25
C HIS A 276 10.90 1.15 -12.30
N LEU A 277 10.59 1.40 -13.58
CA LEU A 277 10.85 0.43 -14.66
C LEU A 277 12.32 0.42 -15.09
N GLU A 278 13.02 1.55 -14.91
CA GLU A 278 14.46 1.69 -15.20
C GLU A 278 15.31 1.12 -14.06
N ASN A 279 14.79 1.17 -12.84
CA ASN A 279 15.48 0.77 -11.62
C ASN A 279 14.81 -0.48 -11.02
N ASN A 280 15.15 -1.65 -11.57
CA ASN A 280 14.60 -2.92 -11.11
C ASN A 280 15.18 -3.32 -9.72
N PRO A 281 14.36 -3.39 -8.64
CA PRO A 281 14.80 -3.80 -7.31
C PRO A 281 15.35 -5.24 -7.23
N ASP A 282 15.07 -6.10 -8.21
CA ASP A 282 15.64 -7.44 -8.28
C ASP A 282 17.13 -7.43 -8.60
N LYS A 283 17.61 -6.38 -9.30
CA LYS A 283 19.00 -6.24 -9.75
C LYS A 283 19.90 -5.48 -8.79
N VAL A 284 19.33 -4.84 -7.77
CA VAL A 284 20.06 -4.03 -6.79
C VAL A 284 19.67 -4.43 -5.38
N ASP A 285 20.64 -4.46 -4.46
CA ASP A 285 20.39 -4.90 -3.10
C ASP A 285 20.05 -3.76 -2.14
N ILE A 286 20.36 -2.52 -2.53
CA ILE A 286 20.09 -1.32 -1.75
C ILE A 286 19.46 -0.28 -2.66
N PHE A 287 18.32 0.26 -2.25
CA PHE A 287 17.59 1.29 -2.97
C PHE A 287 16.83 2.21 -2.00
N SER A 288 16.37 3.35 -2.49
CA SER A 288 15.68 4.37 -1.70
C SER A 288 14.31 4.69 -2.30
N ALA A 289 13.33 4.98 -1.45
CA ALA A 289 12.02 5.50 -1.83
C ALA A 289 11.99 7.03 -2.01
N ALA A 290 13.16 7.67 -2.15
CA ALA A 290 13.33 9.13 -2.25
C ALA A 290 12.73 9.88 -1.04
N SER A 291 12.35 11.15 -1.22
CA SER A 291 11.65 11.96 -0.22
C SER A 291 10.16 12.12 -0.55
N CYS A 292 9.36 12.54 0.44
CA CYS A 292 7.95 12.92 0.25
C CYS A 292 7.77 13.98 -0.85
N THR A 293 8.55 15.07 -0.81
CA THR A 293 8.50 16.13 -1.83
C THR A 293 8.84 15.61 -3.21
N THR A 294 9.87 14.74 -3.33
CA THR A 294 10.25 14.14 -4.62
C THR A 294 9.10 13.30 -5.19
N ASN A 295 8.47 12.46 -4.36
CA ASN A 295 7.33 11.64 -4.79
C ASN A 295 6.10 12.48 -5.15
N ALA A 296 5.91 13.65 -4.52
CA ALA A 296 4.79 14.54 -4.83
C ALA A 296 4.96 15.25 -6.18
N ILE A 297 6.14 15.83 -6.46
CA ILE A 297 6.34 16.68 -7.64
C ILE A 297 6.68 15.89 -8.91
N THR A 298 7.46 14.81 -8.79
CA THR A 298 8.06 14.14 -9.95
C THR A 298 7.03 13.54 -10.91
N PRO A 299 5.90 12.95 -10.47
CA PRO A 299 4.87 12.47 -11.39
C PRO A 299 4.27 13.59 -12.27
N ILE A 300 4.03 14.76 -11.68
CA ILE A 300 3.53 15.94 -12.40
C ILE A 300 4.60 16.43 -13.37
N LEU A 301 5.84 16.58 -12.89
CA LEU A 301 6.95 17.03 -13.71
C LEU A 301 7.20 16.10 -14.90
N LYS A 302 7.11 14.78 -14.70
CA LYS A 302 7.27 13.80 -15.78
C LYS A 302 6.18 13.96 -16.84
N ALA A 303 4.92 14.15 -16.46
CA ALA A 303 3.84 14.37 -17.43
C ALA A 303 4.06 15.65 -18.26
N VAL A 304 4.54 16.72 -17.64
CA VAL A 304 4.88 17.98 -18.32
C VAL A 304 6.09 17.81 -19.23
N GLU A 305 7.17 17.19 -18.74
CA GLU A 305 8.39 16.91 -19.51
C GLU A 305 8.09 16.05 -20.74
N ASP A 306 7.38 14.93 -20.58
CA ASP A 306 7.10 13.99 -21.67
C ASP A 306 6.22 14.63 -22.77
N THR A 307 5.40 15.65 -22.43
CA THR A 307 4.45 16.28 -23.37
C THR A 307 4.99 17.58 -23.98
N TYR A 308 5.65 18.41 -23.17
CA TYR A 308 5.98 19.80 -23.52
C TYR A 308 7.48 20.10 -23.39
N GLY A 309 8.23 19.29 -22.64
CA GLY A 309 9.62 19.57 -22.25
C GLY A 309 9.74 20.69 -21.20
N VAL A 310 10.79 20.61 -20.39
CA VAL A 310 11.09 21.60 -19.33
C VAL A 310 12.50 22.16 -19.54
N VAL A 311 12.58 23.46 -19.82
CA VAL A 311 13.87 24.17 -19.96
C VAL A 311 14.43 24.60 -18.61
N SER A 312 13.56 25.05 -17.71
CA SER A 312 13.92 25.50 -16.35
C SER A 312 12.71 25.40 -15.43
N GLY A 313 12.93 25.22 -14.13
CA GLY A 313 11.85 25.17 -13.14
C GLY A 313 12.28 25.72 -11.79
N HIS A 314 11.32 26.30 -11.07
CA HIS A 314 11.43 26.66 -9.67
C HIS A 314 10.40 25.85 -8.89
N LEU A 315 10.81 25.27 -7.77
CA LEU A 315 9.94 24.48 -6.90
C LEU A 315 9.90 25.11 -5.52
N GLU A 316 8.70 25.46 -5.08
CA GLU A 316 8.42 25.87 -3.71
C GLU A 316 7.45 24.86 -3.10
N THR A 317 7.64 24.54 -1.82
CA THR A 317 6.78 23.60 -1.09
C THR A 317 6.35 24.20 0.24
N ILE A 318 5.04 24.27 0.45
CA ILE A 318 4.47 24.56 1.76
C ILE A 318 4.41 23.22 2.49
N HIS A 319 5.33 23.02 3.43
CA HIS A 319 5.52 21.74 4.10
C HIS A 319 5.01 21.80 5.55
N ALA A 320 4.26 20.77 5.96
CA ALA A 320 3.87 20.62 7.36
C ALA A 320 5.12 20.42 8.25
N TYR A 321 5.07 20.85 9.51
CA TYR A 321 6.22 20.70 10.39
C TYR A 321 6.53 19.23 10.66
N THR A 322 7.79 18.90 10.94
CA THR A 322 8.25 17.53 11.19
C THR A 322 9.02 17.42 12.50
N ASN A 323 9.36 16.19 12.89
CA ASN A 323 10.11 15.91 14.11
C ASN A 323 11.52 16.50 14.14
N ASP A 324 12.04 16.96 12.99
CA ASP A 324 13.35 17.61 12.90
C ASP A 324 13.28 19.10 13.31
N GLN A 325 12.08 19.63 13.61
CA GLN A 325 11.88 20.97 14.17
C GLN A 325 11.73 20.91 15.69
N ASN A 326 12.20 21.97 16.35
CA ASN A 326 12.04 22.13 17.79
C ASN A 326 10.59 22.47 18.13
N LEU A 327 10.13 22.01 19.30
CA LEU A 327 8.79 22.33 19.82
C LEU A 327 8.67 23.77 20.31
N VAL A 328 9.79 24.35 20.73
CA VAL A 328 9.92 25.72 21.22
C VAL A 328 11.20 26.30 20.64
N ASP A 329 11.23 27.62 20.51
CA ASP A 329 12.44 28.33 20.09
C ASP A 329 13.54 28.10 21.14
N ASN A 330 14.59 27.38 20.73
CA ASN A 330 15.79 27.07 21.52
C ASN A 330 17.01 27.57 20.77
#